data_AF-A0A3B9BEF6-F1
#
_entry.id   AF-A0A3B9BEF6-F1
#
_cell.length_a   1.000
_cell.length_b   1.000
_cell.length_c   1.000
_cell.angle_alpha   90.00
_cell.angle_beta   90.00
_cell.angle_gamma   90.00
#
_symmetry.space_group_name_H-M   'P 1'
#
loop_
_entity.id
_entity.type
_entity.pdbx_description
1 polymer ?
#
loop_
_entity_poly.entity_id
_entity_poly.type
_entity_poly.pdbx_seq_one_letter_code
_entity_poly.pdbx_strand_id
1 'polypeptide(L)'
;EGFAFINRAFGNYWWSYWIMVSCNVICPQLFWFKKIRQNTPLVWIISIFVNVGMWFERFVIANTTLSRDFMPSSWGYYSPTFVDIFTFFGTFGFFSVLFLLFLRFLPLMPMAEVKMVMPQADPHGGKH
;
A
#
# COMPACT_ATOMS: atom_id res chain seq x y z
N GLU A 1 13.02 16.03 -21.19
CA GLU A 1 13.01 15.16 -19.99
C GLU A 1 12.97 15.96 -18.67
N GLY A 2 13.73 17.06 -18.53
CA GLY A 2 13.69 17.91 -17.32
C GLY A 2 12.36 18.65 -17.06
N PHE A 3 11.65 19.08 -18.11
CA PHE A 3 10.35 19.78 -17.96
C PHE A 3 9.23 18.90 -17.38
N ALA A 4 9.23 17.59 -17.63
CA ALA A 4 8.26 16.67 -17.05
C ALA A 4 8.53 16.43 -15.55
N PHE A 5 9.81 16.42 -15.16
CA PHE A 5 10.24 16.28 -13.76
C PHE A 5 9.98 17.54 -12.93
N ILE A 6 10.32 18.72 -13.47
CA ILE A 6 10.04 20.02 -12.81
C ILE A 6 8.55 20.22 -12.65
N ASN A 7 7.74 19.82 -13.63
CA ASN A 7 6.30 19.95 -13.55
C ASN A 7 5.63 18.87 -12.66
N ARG A 8 6.29 17.74 -12.39
CA ARG A 8 5.92 16.79 -11.33
C ARG A 8 6.27 17.31 -9.94
N ALA A 9 7.40 18.00 -9.80
CA ALA A 9 7.92 18.51 -8.53
C ALA A 9 7.34 19.88 -8.10
N PHE A 10 6.94 20.73 -9.05
CA PHE A 10 6.42 22.09 -8.82
C PHE A 10 5.06 22.38 -9.51
N GLY A 11 4.47 21.41 -10.21
CA GLY A 11 3.14 21.59 -10.83
C GLY A 11 1.97 21.33 -9.88
N ASN A 12 0.76 21.38 -10.43
CA ASN A 12 -0.52 21.33 -9.71
C ASN A 12 -0.79 20.05 -8.85
N TYR A 13 0.14 19.07 -8.88
CA TYR A 13 0.12 17.82 -8.09
C TYR A 13 1.36 17.65 -7.18
N TRP A 14 2.08 18.74 -6.87
CA TRP A 14 3.30 18.69 -6.06
C TRP A 14 3.05 18.00 -4.69
N TRP A 15 1.93 18.29 -4.04
CA TRP A 15 1.53 17.64 -2.77
C TRP A 15 1.48 16.12 -2.87
N SER A 16 0.89 15.58 -3.95
CA SER A 16 0.77 14.14 -4.16
C SER A 16 2.12 13.48 -4.43
N TYR A 17 3.02 14.15 -5.15
CA TYR A 17 4.38 13.65 -5.40
C TYR A 17 5.24 13.65 -4.13
N TRP A 18 5.16 14.69 -3.30
CA TRP A 18 5.90 14.74 -2.03
C TRP A 18 5.36 13.76 -0.99
N ILE A 19 4.04 13.52 -0.96
CA ILE A 19 3.45 12.46 -0.16
C ILE A 19 3.91 11.08 -0.65
N MET A 20 3.93 10.84 -1.97
CA MET A 20 4.43 9.59 -2.54
C MET A 20 5.89 9.33 -2.16
N VAL A 21 6.77 10.32 -2.32
CA VAL A 21 8.21 10.20 -2.01
C VAL A 21 8.43 10.04 -0.50
N SER A 22 7.80 10.87 0.33
CA SER A 22 7.94 10.74 1.79
C SER A 22 7.44 9.38 2.27
N CYS A 23 6.30 8.91 1.77
CA CYS A 23 5.70 7.68 2.24
C CYS A 23 6.38 6.41 1.70
N ASN A 24 6.93 6.43 0.48
CA ASN A 24 7.66 5.27 -0.06
C ASN A 24 9.16 5.26 0.24
N VAL A 25 9.79 6.42 0.49
CA VAL A 25 11.24 6.48 0.75
C VAL A 25 11.55 6.59 2.24
N ILE A 26 10.77 7.36 3.00
CA ILE A 26 11.05 7.59 4.43
C ILE A 26 10.52 6.44 5.27
N CYS A 27 9.30 5.93 5.00
CA CYS A 27 8.73 4.83 5.78
C CYS A 27 9.61 3.56 5.79
N PRO A 28 10.15 3.05 4.67
CA PRO A 28 11.04 1.89 4.74
C PRO A 28 12.37 2.20 5.43
N GLN A 29 12.85 3.44 5.35
CA GLN A 29 14.08 3.84 6.03
C GLN A 29 13.94 3.81 7.56
N LEU A 30 12.72 3.97 8.09
CA LEU A 30 12.46 3.83 9.53
C LEU A 30 12.64 2.37 10.02
N PHE A 31 12.55 1.35 9.15
CA PHE A 31 12.74 -0.04 9.54
C PHE A 31 14.21 -0.44 9.81
N TRP A 32 15.19 0.40 9.43
CA TRP A 32 16.59 0.21 9.83
C TRP A 32 16.77 0.24 11.36
N PHE A 33 15.92 0.98 12.06
CA PHE A 33 15.94 1.02 13.51
C PHE A 33 15.27 -0.21 14.11
N LYS A 34 16.07 -1.05 14.79
CA LYS A 34 15.60 -2.25 15.49
C LYS A 34 14.45 -1.95 16.48
N LYS A 35 14.48 -0.77 17.12
CA LYS A 35 13.43 -0.29 18.03
C LYS A 35 12.07 -0.10 17.35
N ILE A 36 12.04 0.26 16.06
CA ILE A 36 10.80 0.47 15.30
C ILE A 36 10.24 -0.87 14.81
N ARG A 37 11.11 -1.76 14.33
CA ARG A 37 10.73 -3.09 13.83
C ARG A 37 10.22 -4.05 14.91
N GLN A 38 10.69 -3.91 16.15
CA GLN A 38 10.25 -4.76 17.26
C GLN A 38 8.98 -4.25 17.95
N ASN A 39 8.50 -3.05 17.59
CA ASN A 39 7.34 -2.44 18.21
C ASN A 39 6.10 -2.61 17.31
N THR A 40 5.32 -3.66 17.54
CA THR A 40 4.12 -4.02 16.76
C THR A 40 3.18 -2.84 16.44
N PRO A 41 2.81 -1.95 17.38
CA PRO A 41 1.96 -0.80 17.05
C PRO A 41 2.63 0.19 16.09
N LEU A 42 3.95 0.41 16.17
CA LEU A 42 4.64 1.27 15.21
C LEU A 42 4.68 0.65 13.83
N VAL A 43 4.95 -0.66 13.74
CA VAL A 43 4.94 -1.38 12.46
C VAL A 43 3.55 -1.33 11.81
N TRP A 44 2.48 -1.45 12.60
CA TRP A 44 1.10 -1.37 12.11
C TRP A 44 0.75 0.02 11.56
N ILE A 45 1.14 1.08 12.25
CA ILE A 45 0.93 2.45 11.75
C ILE A 45 1.72 2.66 10.45
N ILE A 46 3.00 2.27 10.42
CA ILE A 46 3.86 2.43 9.25
C ILE A 46 3.34 1.64 8.05
N SER A 47 2.78 0.44 8.24
CA SER A 47 2.25 -0.37 7.14
C SER A 47 1.01 0.26 6.48
N ILE A 48 0.15 0.95 7.25
CA ILE A 48 -0.97 1.73 6.70
C ILE A 48 -0.42 2.86 5.82
N PHE A 49 0.55 3.62 6.33
CA PHE A 49 1.20 4.68 5.56
C PHE A 49 1.77 4.13 4.25
N VAL A 50 2.57 3.06 4.28
CA VAL A 50 3.15 2.46 3.07
C VAL A 50 2.08 2.04 2.06
N ASN A 51 0.97 1.43 2.49
CA ASN A 51 -0.14 1.07 1.58
C ASN A 51 -0.75 2.31 0.92
N VAL A 52 -0.99 3.38 1.68
CA VAL A 52 -1.49 4.65 1.16
C VAL A 52 -0.47 5.28 0.19
N GLY A 53 0.82 5.24 0.52
CA GLY A 53 1.91 5.72 -0.32
C GLY A 53 2.00 5.00 -1.67
N MET A 54 1.84 3.68 -1.69
CA MET A 54 1.81 2.88 -2.92
C MET A 54 0.57 3.19 -3.78
N TRP A 55 -0.58 3.42 -3.14
CA TRP A 55 -1.77 3.85 -3.85
C TRP A 55 -1.56 5.25 -4.48
N PHE A 56 -0.98 6.19 -3.74
CA PHE A 56 -0.62 7.51 -4.25
C PHE A 56 0.39 7.44 -5.41
N GLU A 57 1.34 6.50 -5.39
CA GLU A 57 2.24 6.28 -6.54
C GLU A 57 1.44 5.99 -7.81
N ARG A 58 0.50 5.05 -7.75
CA ARG A 58 -0.35 4.70 -8.90
C ARG A 58 -1.23 5.86 -9.35
N PHE A 59 -1.80 6.61 -8.40
CA PHE A 59 -2.58 7.82 -8.69
C PHE A 59 -1.75 8.91 -9.38
N VAL A 60 -0.54 9.19 -8.90
CA VAL A 60 0.36 10.21 -9.45
C VAL A 60 0.88 9.80 -10.83
N ILE A 61 1.21 8.53 -11.06
CA ILE A 61 1.65 8.04 -12.37
C ILE A 61 0.53 8.19 -13.40
N ALA A 62 -0.70 7.75 -13.08
CA ALA A 62 -1.83 7.80 -14.00
C ALA A 62 -2.29 9.24 -14.29
N ASN A 63 -2.62 10.02 -13.25
CA ASN A 63 -3.22 11.34 -13.43
C ASN A 63 -2.25 12.38 -13.96
N THR A 64 -0.97 12.31 -13.57
CA THR A 64 0.02 13.30 -14.05
C THR A 64 0.38 13.06 -15.51
N THR A 65 0.35 11.81 -15.98
CA THR A 65 0.56 11.48 -17.40
C THR A 65 -0.63 11.91 -18.25
N LEU A 66 -1.87 11.66 -17.78
CA LEU A 66 -3.08 11.97 -18.54
C LEU A 66 -3.42 13.48 -18.58
N SER A 67 -3.07 14.24 -17.54
CA SER A 67 -3.36 15.69 -17.48
C SER A 67 -2.50 16.54 -18.43
N ARG A 68 -1.41 15.99 -18.98
CA ARG A 68 -0.52 16.68 -19.93
C ARG A 68 -0.21 15.77 -21.11
N ASP A 69 -1.19 15.62 -21.99
CA ASP A 69 -1.01 14.98 -23.28
C ASP A 69 -0.24 15.90 -24.27
N PHE A 70 0.20 15.33 -25.40
CA PHE A 70 1.11 15.97 -26.38
C PHE A 70 0.54 17.26 -27.01
N MET A 71 -0.78 17.48 -26.92
CA MET A 71 -1.44 18.72 -27.37
C MET A 71 -1.80 19.63 -26.19
N PRO A 72 -1.34 20.90 -26.17
CA PRO A 72 -1.61 21.84 -25.09
C PRO A 72 -3.09 22.23 -24.91
N SER A 73 -3.95 21.94 -25.89
CA SER A 73 -5.40 22.17 -25.81
C SER A 73 -6.15 21.15 -24.94
N SER A 74 -5.54 20.00 -24.63
CA SER A 74 -6.17 18.91 -23.87
C SER A 74 -5.76 18.89 -22.40
N TRP A 75 -5.13 19.96 -21.90
CA TRP A 75 -4.73 20.07 -20.50
C TRP A 75 -5.97 20.28 -19.62
N GLY A 76 -6.37 19.22 -18.93
CA GLY A 76 -7.46 19.25 -17.95
C GLY A 76 -6.95 18.94 -16.55
N TYR A 77 -7.59 19.53 -15.53
CA TYR A 77 -7.36 19.15 -14.13
C TYR A 77 -8.36 18.08 -13.74
N TYR A 78 -7.89 16.94 -13.23
CA TYR A 78 -8.76 15.86 -12.77
C TYR A 78 -9.23 16.20 -11.35
N SER A 79 -10.47 16.68 -11.23
CA SER A 79 -11.14 16.81 -9.94
C SER A 79 -11.95 15.54 -9.70
N PRO A 80 -11.56 14.67 -8.74
CA PRO A 80 -12.34 13.48 -8.44
C PRO A 80 -13.75 13.89 -7.98
N THR A 81 -14.77 13.20 -8.48
CA THR A 81 -16.15 13.40 -8.05
C THR A 81 -16.39 12.58 -6.79
N PHE A 82 -17.39 12.96 -5.97
CA PHE A 82 -17.78 12.19 -4.79
C PHE A 82 -18.05 10.71 -5.11
N VAL A 83 -18.60 10.41 -6.30
CA VAL A 83 -18.87 9.04 -6.76
C VAL A 83 -17.58 8.21 -6.89
N ASP A 84 -16.47 8.79 -7.32
CA ASP A 84 -15.18 8.09 -7.43
C ASP A 84 -14.66 7.66 -6.05
N ILE A 85 -14.79 8.55 -5.07
CA ILE A 85 -14.37 8.30 -3.68
C ILE A 85 -15.25 7.22 -3.05
N PHE A 86 -16.57 7.30 -3.23
CA PHE A 86 -17.49 6.27 -2.74
C PHE A 86 -17.25 4.92 -3.39
N THR A 87 -16.93 4.87 -4.69
CA THR A 87 -16.61 3.63 -5.39
C THR A 87 -15.32 3.02 -4.84
N PHE A 88 -14.28 3.85 -4.60
CA PHE A 88 -13.04 3.40 -3.98
C PHE A 88 -13.27 2.81 -2.57
N PHE A 89 -13.94 3.55 -1.67
CA PHE A 89 -14.28 3.04 -0.34
C PHE A 89 -15.20 1.81 -0.39
N GLY A 90 -16.10 1.75 -1.38
CA GLY A 90 -16.97 0.61 -1.64
C GLY A 90 -16.18 -0.66 -1.97
N THR A 91 -15.11 -0.57 -2.76
CA THR A 91 -14.23 -1.72 -3.03
C THR A 91 -13.52 -2.23 -1.77
N PHE A 92 -13.10 -1.33 -0.88
CA PHE A 92 -12.49 -1.71 0.39
C PHE A 92 -13.49 -2.40 1.32
N GLY A 93 -14.72 -1.89 1.39
CA GLY A 93 -15.81 -2.51 2.14
C GLY A 93 -16.18 -3.88 1.59
N PHE A 94 -16.32 -4.01 0.27
CA PHE A 94 -16.63 -5.28 -0.39
C PHE A 94 -15.53 -6.32 -0.19
N PHE A 95 -14.26 -5.94 -0.35
CA PHE A 95 -13.11 -6.77 -0.04
C PHE A 95 -13.13 -7.24 1.42
N SER A 96 -13.38 -6.32 2.36
CA SER A 96 -13.43 -6.63 3.79
C SER A 96 -14.55 -7.61 4.12
N VAL A 97 -15.74 -7.45 3.51
CA VAL A 97 -16.87 -8.39 3.69
C VAL A 97 -16.51 -9.78 3.19
N LEU A 98 -15.96 -9.89 1.97
CA LEU A 98 -15.52 -11.18 1.42
C LEU A 98 -14.39 -11.80 2.25
N PHE A 99 -13.45 -11.00 2.74
CA PHE A 99 -12.36 -11.46 3.59
C PHE A 99 -12.89 -11.98 4.92
N LEU A 100 -13.75 -11.24 5.62
CA LEU A 100 -14.39 -11.69 6.86
C LEU A 100 -15.23 -12.94 6.66
N LEU A 101 -15.89 -13.07 5.51
CA LEU A 101 -16.64 -14.25 5.13
C LEU A 101 -15.70 -15.47 4.95
N PHE A 102 -14.57 -15.28 4.28
CA PHE A 102 -13.51 -16.29 4.16
C PHE A 102 -12.99 -16.72 5.53
N LEU A 103 -12.69 -15.76 6.42
CA LEU A 103 -12.24 -16.04 7.80
C LEU A 103 -13.24 -16.87 8.60
N ARG A 104 -14.54 -16.70 8.34
CA ARG A 104 -15.61 -17.41 9.04
C ARG A 104 -15.82 -18.83 8.50
N PHE A 105 -15.71 -19.03 7.19
CA PHE A 105 -16.04 -20.31 6.56
C PHE A 105 -14.84 -21.23 6.33
N LEU A 106 -13.61 -20.69 6.28
CA LEU A 106 -12.40 -21.44 5.98
C LEU A 106 -11.37 -21.34 7.12
N PRO A 107 -10.57 -22.40 7.35
CA PRO A 107 -9.51 -22.35 8.34
C PRO A 107 -8.42 -21.36 7.91
N LEU A 108 -8.23 -20.35 8.75
CA LEU A 108 -7.26 -19.26 8.61
C LEU A 108 -5.81 -19.71 8.45
N MET A 109 -5.45 -20.82 9.10
CA MET A 109 -4.10 -21.37 9.07
C MET A 109 -4.13 -22.77 8.43
N PRO A 110 -3.19 -23.07 7.53
CA PRO A 110 -3.05 -24.41 6.98
C PRO A 110 -2.58 -25.36 8.08
N MET A 111 -3.52 -26.02 8.74
CA MET A 111 -3.25 -26.94 9.84
C MET A 111 -2.37 -28.13 9.43
N ALA A 112 -2.32 -28.48 8.14
CA ALA A 112 -1.43 -29.50 7.60
C ALA A 112 0.04 -29.08 7.68
N GLU A 113 0.37 -27.86 7.23
CA GLU A 113 1.72 -27.31 7.24
C GLU A 113 2.19 -26.99 8.67
N VAL A 114 1.30 -26.40 9.48
CA VAL A 114 1.59 -26.04 10.87
C VAL A 114 1.96 -27.27 11.70
N LYS A 115 1.28 -28.41 11.48
CA LYS A 115 1.59 -29.66 12.17
C LYS A 115 2.95 -30.25 11.76
N MET A 116 3.43 -30.01 10.54
CA MET A 116 4.74 -30.52 10.08
C MET A 116 5.92 -29.75 10.68
N VAL A 117 5.74 -28.46 11.00
CA VAL A 117 6.80 -27.61 11.58
C VAL A 117 6.76 -27.55 13.11
N MET A 118 5.77 -28.16 13.75
CA MET A 118 5.69 -28.24 15.20
C MET A 118 6.80 -29.17 15.75
N PRO A 119 7.44 -28.82 16.89
CA PRO A 119 8.47 -29.66 17.51
C PRO A 119 8.00 -31.07 17.86
N GLN A 120 6.67 -31.29 17.91
CA GLN A 120 6.02 -32.59 18.15
C GLN A 120 5.98 -33.51 16.92
N ALA A 121 6.31 -32.99 15.73
CA ALA A 121 6.39 -33.76 14.48
C ALA A 121 7.81 -34.21 14.14
N ASP A 122 8.80 -33.87 14.97
CA ASP A 122 10.17 -34.33 14.80
C ASP A 122 10.27 -35.82 15.20
N PRO A 123 10.61 -36.73 14.26
CA PRO A 123 10.77 -38.15 14.56
C PRO A 123 11.94 -38.44 15.53
N HIS A 124 12.81 -37.46 15.82
CA HIS A 124 13.98 -37.57 16.67
C HIS A 124 13.83 -36.83 18.02
N GLY A 125 12.61 -36.44 18.41
CA GLY A 125 12.29 -35.75 19.68
C GLY A 125 12.44 -36.57 20.97
N GLY A 126 13.35 -37.54 21.01
CA GLY A 126 13.66 -38.36 22.18
C GLY A 126 15.15 -38.50 22.40
N LYS A 127 15.66 -37.80 23.44
CA LYS A 127 17.04 -37.73 23.96
C LYS A 127 17.93 -36.70 23.25
N HIS A 128 17.97 -35.49 23.81
CA HIS A 128 19.05 -34.99 24.66
C HIS A 128 18.63 -33.67 25.32
#